data_AF-A0A510L5C0-F1
#
_entry.id   AF-A0A510L5C0-F1
#
_cell.length_a   1.000
_cell.length_b   1.000
_cell.length_c   1.000
_cell.angle_alpha   90.00
_cell.angle_beta   90.00
_cell.angle_gamma   90.00
#
_symmetry.space_group_name_H-M   'P 1'
#
loop_
_entity.id
_entity.type
_entity.pdbx_description
1 polymer ?
#
loop_
_entity_poly.entity_id
_entity_poly.type
_entity_poly.pdbx_seq_one_letter_code
_entity_poly.pdbx_strand_id
1 'polypeptide(L)' 'MFKKILLMVILAMSVVGCELLDTKRWDRINREDAERGVKCYRDESGYAYCIDRYGNRTY' A
#
# COMPACT_ATOMS: atom_id res chain seq x y z
N MET A 1 -23.77 29.44 4.97
CA MET A 1 -23.07 28.56 5.93
C MET A 1 -22.94 27.13 5.41
N PHE A 2 -24.03 26.46 5.00
CA PHE A 2 -24.03 25.07 4.54
C PHE A 2 -23.04 24.76 3.40
N LYS A 3 -22.96 25.63 2.39
CA LYS A 3 -22.05 25.47 1.24
C LYS A 3 -20.57 25.39 1.63
N LYS A 4 -20.15 26.10 2.68
CA LYS A 4 -18.76 26.08 3.18
C LYS A 4 -18.45 24.78 3.92
N ILE A 5 -19.40 24.27 4.71
CA ILE A 5 -19.27 23.01 5.44
C ILE A 5 -19.18 21.83 4.47
N LEU A 6 -20.04 21.80 3.45
CA LEU A 6 -20.03 20.76 2.42
C LEU A 6 -18.67 20.67 1.72
N LEU A 7 -18.10 21.83 1.36
CA LEU A 7 -16.82 21.92 0.65
C LEU A 7 -15.65 21.44 1.52
N MET A 8 -15.69 21.75 2.82
CA MET A 8 -14.71 21.26 3.80
C MET A 8 -14.78 19.74 3.99
N VAL A 9 -15.98 19.16 4.02
CA VAL A 9 -16.18 17.71 4.15
C VAL A 9 -15.64 16.97 2.92
N ILE A 10 -15.92 17.46 1.71
CA ILE A 10 -15.40 16.85 0.47
C ILE A 10 -13.88 16.92 0.44
N LEU A 11 -13.30 18.06 0.82
CA LEU A 11 -11.85 18.22 0.89
C LEU A 11 -11.24 17.23 1.90
N ALA A 12 -11.79 17.15 3.11
CA ALA A 12 -11.32 16.19 4.11
C ALA A 12 -11.39 14.74 3.61
N MET A 13 -12.50 14.34 2.96
CA MET A 13 -12.65 12.99 2.40
C MET A 13 -11.64 12.70 1.28
N SER A 14 -11.31 13.69 0.45
CA SER A 14 -10.31 13.52 -0.63
C SER A 14 -8.89 13.26 -0.10
N VAL A 15 -8.53 13.87 1.04
CA VAL A 15 -7.19 13.71 1.65
C VAL A 15 -7.08 12.39 2.42
N VAL A 16 -8.16 11.96 3.09
CA VAL A 16 -8.19 10.68 3.84
C VAL A 16 -8.04 9.46 2.92
N GLY A 17 -8.46 9.56 1.66
CA GLY A 17 -8.38 8.46 0.69
C GLY A 17 -6.97 8.06 0.27
N CYS A 18 -6.01 8.99 0.25
CA CYS A 18 -4.67 8.71 -0.28
C CYS A 18 -3.66 8.19 0.76
N GLU A 19 -3.83 8.52 2.05
CA GLU A 19 -2.80 8.20 3.06
C GLU A 19 -3.24 7.15 4.10
N LEU A 20 -4.55 7.05 4.37
CA LEU A 20 -5.06 6.30 5.53
C LEU A 20 -5.27 4.80 5.27
N LEU A 21 -5.46 4.41 4.00
CA LEU A 21 -5.67 3.02 3.59
C LEU A 21 -4.38 2.32 3.12
N ASP A 22 -3.46 3.06 2.52
CA ASP A 22 -2.24 2.50 1.94
C ASP A 22 -1.26 2.07 3.04
N THR A 23 -0.93 2.96 3.97
CA THR A 23 0.10 2.73 5.00
C THR A 23 -0.16 1.49 5.87
N LYS A 24 -1.36 1.38 6.46
CA LYS A 24 -1.73 0.23 7.31
C LYS A 24 -1.83 -1.10 6.55
N ARG A 25 -2.12 -1.05 5.25
CA ARG A 25 -2.24 -2.25 4.42
C ARG A 25 -0.87 -2.76 4.01
N TRP A 26 0.01 -1.86 3.56
CA TRP A 26 1.40 -2.20 3.22
C TRP A 26 2.20 -2.63 4.43
N ASP A 27 2.01 -2.02 5.60
CA ASP A 27 2.68 -2.48 6.83
C ASP A 27 2.32 -3.93 7.19
N ARG A 28 1.06 -4.33 6.97
CA ARG A 28 0.62 -5.71 7.23
C ARG A 28 1.21 -6.67 6.21
N ILE A 29 1.17 -6.33 4.93
CA ILE A 29 1.76 -7.12 3.85
C ILE A 29 3.27 -7.29 4.09
N ASN A 30 3.97 -6.19 4.40
CA ASN A 30 5.39 -6.20 4.73
C ASN A 30 5.70 -7.07 5.95
N ARG A 31 4.87 -7.04 6.99
CA ARG A 31 5.02 -7.89 8.17
C ARG A 31 4.81 -9.37 7.83
N GLU A 32 3.74 -9.70 7.11
CA GLU A 32 3.43 -11.08 6.71
C GLU A 32 4.50 -11.64 5.76
N ASP A 33 4.99 -10.82 4.83
CA ASP A 33 6.09 -11.18 3.92
C ASP A 33 7.39 -11.38 4.69
N ALA A 34 7.71 -10.52 5.67
CA ALA A 34 8.87 -10.68 6.53
C ALA A 34 8.81 -11.98 7.36
N GLU A 35 7.64 -12.32 7.91
CA GLU A 35 7.42 -13.58 8.66
C GLU A 35 7.57 -14.82 7.75
N ARG A 36 7.08 -14.74 6.52
CA ARG A 36 7.22 -15.81 5.50
C ARG A 36 8.62 -15.84 4.86
N GLY A 37 9.45 -14.83 5.10
CA GLY A 37 10.76 -14.65 4.46
C GLY A 37 10.64 -14.34 2.96
N VAL A 38 9.55 -13.72 2.54
CA VAL A 38 9.28 -13.32 1.15
C VAL A 38 9.68 -11.85 0.95
N LYS A 39 10.28 -11.53 -0.20
CA LYS A 39 10.56 -10.16 -0.63
C LYS A 39 10.07 -9.95 -2.05
N CYS A 40 9.26 -8.93 -2.26
CA CYS A 40 8.75 -8.56 -3.57
C CYS A 40 9.49 -7.34 -4.13
N TYR A 41 9.85 -7.41 -5.40
CA TYR A 41 10.56 -6.38 -6.14
C TYR A 41 9.74 -5.98 -7.36
N ARG A 42 9.94 -4.75 -7.82
CA ARG A 42 9.42 -4.26 -9.09
C ARG A 42 10.58 -3.70 -9.90
N ASP A 43 10.72 -4.17 -11.13
CA ASP A 43 11.74 -3.65 -12.03
C ASP A 43 11.30 -2.36 -12.73
N GLU A 44 12.25 -1.74 -13.43
CA GLU A 44 12.01 -0.52 -14.22
C GLU A 44 11.05 -0.73 -15.38
N SER A 45 10.87 -1.97 -15.84
CA SER A 45 9.89 -2.36 -16.87
C SER A 45 8.48 -2.54 -16.29
N GLY A 46 8.32 -2.38 -14.97
CA GLY A 46 7.05 -2.49 -14.27
C GLY A 46 6.66 -3.92 -13.88
N TYR A 47 7.52 -4.90 -14.11
CA TYR A 47 7.30 -6.30 -13.75
C TYR A 47 7.49 -6.52 -12.25
N ALA A 48 6.50 -7.13 -11.62
CA ALA A 48 6.55 -7.48 -10.20
C ALA A 48 6.88 -8.96 -10.01
N TYR A 49 7.78 -9.26 -9.09
CA TYR A 49 8.13 -10.62 -8.71
C TYR A 49 8.51 -10.72 -7.24
N CYS A 50 8.23 -11.86 -6.62
CA CYS A 50 8.59 -12.12 -5.24
C CYS A 50 9.59 -13.27 -5.16
N ILE A 51 10.50 -13.21 -4.20
CA ILE A 51 11.46 -14.26 -3.90
C ILE A 51 11.28 -14.72 -2.46
N ASP A 52 11.44 -16.02 -2.21
CA ASP A 52 11.51 -16.58 -0.86
C ASP A 52 12.89 -16.36 -0.22
N ARG A 53 13.06 -16.84 1.02
CA ARG A 53 14.32 -16.74 1.78
C ARG A 53 15.48 -17.53 1.17
N TYR A 54 15.21 -18.42 0.23
CA TYR A 54 16.19 -19.24 -0.49
C TYR A 54 16.52 -18.66 -1.88
N GLY A 55 15.84 -17.57 -2.29
CA GLY A 55 16.00 -16.95 -3.60
C GLY A 55 15.13 -17.57 -4.70
N ASN A 56 14.20 -18.47 -4.39
CA ASN A 56 13.28 -19.01 -5.37
C ASN A 56 12.14 -18.04 -5.62
N ARG A 57 11.68 -17.96 -6.86
CA ARG A 57 10.54 -17.12 -7.22
C ARG A 57 9.23 -17.70 -6.67
N THR A 58 8.45 -16.86 -6.01
CA THR A 58 7.13 -17.19 -5.45
C THR A 58 6.05 -16.26 -6.03
N TYR A 59 4.80 -16.74 -6.02
CA TYR A 59 3.59 -16.03 -6.46
C TYR A 59 2.77 -15.55 -5.27
#